data_AF-A0A8T3N250-F1
#
_entry.id   AF-A0A8T3N250-F1
#
_cell.length_a   1.000
_cell.length_b   1.000
_cell.length_c   1.000
_cell.angle_alpha   90.00
_cell.angle_beta   90.00
_cell.angle_gamma   90.00
#
_symmetry.space_group_name_H-M   'P 1'
#
loop_
_entity.id
_entity.type
_entity.pdbx_description
1 polymer ?
#
loop_
_entity_poly.entity_id
_entity_poly.type
_entity_poly.pdbx_seq_one_letter_code
_entity_poly.pdbx_strand_id
1 'polypeptide(L)'
;MQLFTIFFSRPFEFGVATAMAVLMLVILLRAALSSEGPSGLGRLMGKPTSKFVFGFLFLAWAVVFGIGLQLVPHEGANSPYGGIGLIAMFTGFFIMMGFLWSVIGE
;
A
#
# COMPACT_ATOMS: atom_id res chain seq x y z
N MET A 1 15.74 21.84 -16.33
CA MET A 1 15.80 22.12 -17.79
C MET A 1 16.02 20.88 -18.66
N GLN A 2 16.76 19.85 -18.23
CA GLN A 2 16.97 18.64 -19.05
C GLN A 2 15.69 17.88 -19.41
N LEU A 3 14.70 17.79 -18.50
CA LEU A 3 13.46 17.05 -18.75
C LEU A 3 12.67 17.51 -19.99
N PHE A 4 12.73 18.80 -20.33
CA PHE A 4 12.00 19.35 -21.48
C PHE A 4 12.77 19.22 -22.79
N THR A 5 14.08 18.97 -22.77
CA THR A 5 14.91 18.82 -23.97
C THR A 5 15.17 17.37 -24.35
N ILE A 6 14.88 16.41 -23.47
CA ILE A 6 15.05 14.96 -23.72
C ILE A 6 14.30 14.52 -24.98
N PHE A 7 13.13 15.09 -25.25
CA PHE A 7 12.36 14.84 -26.47
C PHE A 7 13.17 15.10 -27.75
N PHE A 8 14.00 16.15 -27.76
CA PHE A 8 14.85 16.52 -28.89
C PHE A 8 16.20 15.80 -28.88
N SER A 9 16.74 15.50 -27.70
CA SER A 9 18.07 14.88 -27.56
C SER A 9 18.06 13.36 -27.74
N ARG A 10 16.98 12.67 -27.34
CA ARG A 10 16.83 11.21 -27.40
C ARG A 10 15.39 10.81 -27.75
N PRO A 11 14.91 11.14 -28.97
CA PRO A 11 13.51 10.99 -29.35
C PRO A 11 13.00 9.54 -29.28
N PHE A 12 13.86 8.56 -29.59
CA PHE A 12 13.50 7.15 -29.53
C PHE A 12 13.30 6.65 -28.09
N GLU A 13 14.26 6.89 -27.20
CA GLU A 13 14.19 6.50 -25.79
C GLU A 13 13.00 7.16 -25.08
N PHE A 14 12.75 8.44 -25.39
CA PHE A 14 11.58 9.16 -24.88
C PHE A 14 10.27 8.57 -25.40
N GLY A 15 10.21 8.21 -26.69
CA GLY A 15 9.04 7.56 -27.29
C GLY A 15 8.69 6.24 -26.62
N VAL A 16 9.69 5.39 -26.36
CA VAL A 16 9.52 4.11 -25.66
C VAL A 16 9.05 4.33 -24.22
N ALA A 17 9.69 5.24 -23.48
CA ALA A 17 9.28 5.54 -22.10
C ALA A 17 7.84 6.07 -22.02
N THR A 18 7.46 6.94 -22.96
CA THR A 18 6.09 7.48 -23.06
C THR A 18 5.10 6.38 -23.38
N ALA A 19 5.41 5.51 -24.35
CA ALA A 19 4.56 4.38 -24.71
C ALA A 19 4.37 3.41 -23.53
N MET A 20 5.44 3.11 -22.77
CA MET A 20 5.35 2.30 -21.57
C MET A 20 4.49 2.94 -20.49
N ALA A 21 4.64 4.25 -20.24
CA ALA A 21 3.85 4.97 -19.26
C ALA A 21 2.34 4.97 -19.63
N VAL A 22 2.03 5.22 -20.90
CA VAL A 22 0.66 5.16 -21.42
C VAL A 22 0.10 3.74 -21.28
N LEU A 23 0.88 2.72 -21.63
CA LEU A 23 0.46 1.32 -21.50
C LEU A 23 0.20 0.94 -20.04
N MET A 24 1.06 1.37 -19.11
CA MET A 24 0.86 1.17 -17.67
C MET A 24 -0.43 1.83 -17.19
N LEU A 25 -0.68 3.08 -17.58
CA LEU A 25 -1.90 3.80 -17.27
C LEU A 25 -3.15 3.08 -17.82
N VAL A 26 -3.10 2.61 -19.06
CA VAL A 26 -4.20 1.88 -19.68
C VAL A 26 -4.51 0.58 -18.92
N ILE A 27 -3.48 -0.17 -18.54
CA ILE A 27 -3.65 -1.41 -17.77
C ILE A 27 -4.25 -1.11 -16.38
N LEU A 28 -3.72 -0.12 -15.68
CA LEU A 28 -4.21 0.28 -14.35
C LEU A 28 -5.66 0.77 -14.40
N LEU A 29 -6.00 1.61 -15.37
CA LEU A 29 -7.36 2.11 -15.58
C LEU A 29 -8.32 0.97 -15.92
N ARG A 30 -7.91 0.06 -16.82
CA ARG A 30 -8.71 -1.15 -17.15
C ARG A 30 -8.90 -2.03 -15.93
N ALA A 31 -7.87 -2.23 -15.10
CA ALA A 31 -7.96 -3.03 -13.89
C ALA A 31 -8.88 -2.39 -12.84
N ALA A 32 -8.80 -1.07 -12.66
CA ALA A 32 -9.66 -0.32 -11.76
C ALA A 32 -11.13 -0.34 -12.23
N LEU A 33 -11.39 -0.23 -13.53
CA LEU A 33 -12.74 -0.33 -14.10
C LEU A 33 -13.27 -1.77 -14.12
N SER A 34 -12.38 -2.77 -14.19
CA SER A 34 -12.75 -4.19 -14.15
C SER A 34 -13.13 -4.68 -12.75
N SER A 35 -13.05 -3.85 -11.71
CA SER A 35 -13.51 -4.22 -10.36
C SER A 35 -15.03 -4.11 -10.18
N GLU A 36 -15.81 -4.30 -11.25
CA GLU A 36 -17.26 -4.23 -11.21
C GLU A 36 -17.88 -5.50 -10.59
N GLY A 37 -18.43 -5.32 -9.38
CA GLY A 37 -19.40 -6.22 -8.79
C GLY A 37 -19.24 -6.36 -7.27
N PRO A 38 -20.34 -6.50 -6.49
CA PRO A 38 -20.27 -6.78 -5.06
C PRO A 38 -19.56 -8.12 -4.85
N SER A 39 -18.24 -8.06 -4.64
CA SER A 39 -17.48 -9.24 -4.26
C SER A 39 -18.02 -9.73 -2.92
N GLY A 40 -18.17 -11.04 -2.78
CA GLY A 40 -18.54 -11.63 -1.48
C GLY A 40 -17.61 -11.17 -0.36
N LEU A 41 -16.36 -10.84 -0.71
CA LEU A 41 -15.36 -10.22 0.16
C LEU A 41 -15.75 -8.79 0.57
N GLY A 42 -16.14 -7.92 -0.37
CA GLY A 42 -16.59 -6.56 -0.09
C GLY A 42 -17.82 -6.52 0.79
N ARG A 43 -18.79 -7.42 0.56
CA ARG A 43 -19.98 -7.57 1.42
C ARG A 43 -19.65 -8.11 2.82
N LEU A 44 -18.59 -8.90 2.95
CA LEU A 44 -18.10 -9.39 4.24
C LEU A 44 -17.30 -8.32 4.99
N MET A 45 -16.51 -7.52 4.26
CA MET A 45 -15.71 -6.43 4.83
C MET A 45 -16.58 -5.24 5.26
N GLY A 46 -17.67 -4.92 4.56
CA GLY A 46 -18.62 -3.87 4.95
C GLY A 46 -19.54 -4.21 6.14
N LYS A 47 -19.44 -5.42 6.73
CA LYS A 47 -20.24 -5.75 7.92
C LYS A 47 -19.77 -4.93 9.14
N PRO A 48 -20.67 -4.51 10.04
CA PRO A 48 -20.31 -3.80 11.27
C PRO A 48 -19.26 -4.55 12.12
N THR A 49 -19.32 -5.88 12.12
CA THR A 49 -18.38 -6.75 12.83
C THR A 49 -16.94 -6.58 12.35
N SER A 50 -16.73 -6.36 11.05
CA SER A 50 -15.40 -6.21 10.45
C SER A 50 -14.72 -4.92 10.90
N LYS A 51 -15.49 -3.85 11.14
CA LYS A 51 -14.98 -2.59 11.71
C LYS A 51 -14.35 -2.80 13.09
N PHE A 52 -15.05 -3.55 13.95
CA PHE A 52 -14.52 -3.90 15.28
C PHE A 52 -13.28 -4.76 15.16
N VAL A 53 -13.28 -5.79 14.29
CA VAL A 53 -12.11 -6.66 14.09
C VAL A 53 -10.89 -5.85 13.65
N PHE A 54 -11.00 -5.00 12.62
CA PHE A 54 -9.87 -4.20 12.16
C PHE A 54 -9.49 -3.09 13.12
N GLY A 55 -10.44 -2.48 13.84
CA GLY A 55 -10.15 -1.51 14.89
C GLY A 55 -9.36 -2.11 16.06
N PHE A 56 -9.75 -3.31 16.52
CA PHE A 56 -9.00 -4.05 17.54
C PHE A 56 -7.63 -4.51 17.04
N LEU A 57 -7.54 -5.00 15.80
CA LEU A 57 -6.26 -5.36 15.18
C LEU A 57 -5.32 -4.16 15.09
N PHE A 58 -5.83 -2.97 14.76
CA PHE A 58 -5.05 -1.74 14.72
C PHE A 58 -4.52 -1.36 16.10
N LEU A 59 -5.38 -1.38 17.13
CA LEU A 59 -5.00 -1.15 18.52
C LEU A 59 -3.94 -2.15 18.98
N ALA A 60 -4.16 -3.44 18.76
CA ALA A 60 -3.22 -4.49 19.14
C ALA A 60 -1.87 -4.32 18.43
N TRP A 61 -1.89 -4.06 17.11
CA TRP A 61 -0.68 -3.77 16.34
C TRP A 61 0.07 -2.55 16.86
N ALA A 62 -0.64 -1.46 17.14
CA ALA A 62 -0.04 -0.22 17.65
C ALA A 62 0.63 -0.43 19.02
N VAL A 63 0.02 -1.23 19.91
CA VAL A 63 0.63 -1.59 21.20
C VAL A 63 1.85 -2.49 21.00
N VAL A 64 1.72 -3.55 20.21
CA VAL A 64 2.79 -4.55 20.01
C VAL A 64 4.02 -3.93 19.34
N PHE A 65 3.85 -3.18 18.26
CA PHE A 65 4.98 -2.60 17.53
C PHE A 65 5.39 -1.22 18.06
N GLY A 66 4.45 -0.43 18.59
CA GLY A 66 4.76 0.87 19.19
C GLY A 66 5.62 0.74 20.45
N ILE A 67 5.37 -0.29 21.27
CA ILE A 67 6.21 -0.61 22.44
C ILE A 67 7.34 -1.57 22.05
N GLY A 68 7.04 -2.61 21.28
CA GLY A 68 8.00 -3.66 20.95
C GLY A 68 9.20 -3.17 20.16
N LEU A 69 9.04 -2.19 19.26
CA LEU A 69 10.17 -1.63 18.52
C LEU A 69 11.12 -0.82 19.42
N GLN A 70 10.61 -0.18 20.49
CA GLN A 70 11.46 0.54 21.45
C GLN A 70 12.38 -0.38 22.25
N LEU A 71 12.03 -1.67 22.34
CA LEU A 71 12.81 -2.68 23.05
C LEU A 71 13.90 -3.30 22.17
N VAL A 72 13.90 -3.02 20.86
CA VAL A 72 14.88 -3.58 19.92
C VAL A 72 16.09 -2.64 19.83
N PRO A 73 17.34 -3.13 19.99
CA PRO A 73 18.53 -2.31 19.90
C PRO A 73 18.62 -1.56 18.57
N HIS A 74 18.70 -0.22 18.63
CA HIS A 74 18.63 0.67 17.46
C HIS A 74 20.00 0.96 16.83
N GLU A 75 21.08 0.56 17.49
CA GLU A 75 22.45 0.91 17.09
C GLU A 75 23.18 -0.28 16.46
N GLY A 76 23.69 -0.08 15.25
CA GLY A 76 24.56 -1.03 14.54
C GLY A 76 24.00 -1.47 13.18
N ALA A 77 24.89 -1.59 12.19
CA ALA A 77 24.56 -2.00 10.81
C ALA A 77 23.98 -3.42 10.70
N ASN A 78 24.08 -4.23 11.76
CA ASN A 78 23.56 -5.59 11.84
C ASN A 78 22.41 -5.71 12.86
N SER A 79 21.68 -4.62 13.11
CA SER A 79 20.54 -4.62 14.03
C SER A 79 19.29 -5.24 13.37
N PRO A 80 18.54 -6.12 14.08
CA PRO A 80 17.24 -6.62 13.64
C PRO A 80 16.16 -5.55 13.48
N TYR A 81 16.39 -4.33 13.96
CA TYR A 81 15.42 -3.23 13.99
C TYR A 81 14.83 -2.92 12.61
N GLY A 82 15.68 -2.89 11.56
CA GLY A 82 15.22 -2.59 10.20
C GLY A 82 14.23 -3.64 9.67
N GLY A 83 14.53 -4.93 9.86
CA GLY A 83 13.66 -6.03 9.41
C GLY A 83 12.34 -6.09 10.17
N ILE A 84 12.39 -5.95 11.50
CA ILE A 84 11.19 -5.94 12.34
C ILE A 84 10.35 -4.70 12.04
N GLY A 85 10.99 -3.55 11.78
CA GLY A 85 10.32 -2.32 11.35
C GLY A 85 9.60 -2.45 10.02
N LEU A 86 10.18 -3.16 9.03
CA LEU A 86 9.50 -3.44 7.77
C LEU A 86 8.26 -4.32 7.97
N ILE A 87 8.38 -5.37 8.79
CA ILE A 87 7.23 -6.21 9.14
C ILE A 87 6.14 -5.37 9.82
N ALA A 88 6.50 -4.52 10.77
CA ALA A 88 5.58 -3.60 11.44
C ALA A 88 4.87 -2.70 10.42
N MET A 89 5.61 -2.11 9.49
CA MET A 89 5.06 -1.19 8.50
C MET A 89 4.10 -1.89 7.53
N PHE A 90 4.48 -3.05 7.00
CA PHE A 90 3.63 -3.82 6.07
C PHE A 90 2.38 -4.34 6.77
N THR A 91 2.51 -4.92 7.97
CA THR A 91 1.36 -5.42 8.74
C THR A 91 0.40 -4.29 9.10
N GLY A 92 0.91 -3.14 9.54
CA GLY A 92 0.11 -1.95 9.84
C GLY A 92 -0.62 -1.41 8.62
N PHE A 93 0.05 -1.36 7.46
CA PHE A 93 -0.58 -0.94 6.20
C PHE A 93 -1.77 -1.82 5.83
N PHE A 94 -1.65 -3.15 5.90
CA PHE A 94 -2.76 -4.06 5.58
C PHE A 94 -3.92 -3.95 6.57
N ILE A 95 -3.62 -3.80 7.86
CA ILE A 95 -4.65 -3.60 8.89
C ILE A 95 -5.42 -2.29 8.64
N MET A 96 -4.70 -1.21 8.31
CA MET A 96 -5.31 0.09 7.99
C MET A 96 -6.13 0.05 6.70
N MET A 97 -5.63 -0.58 5.64
CA MET A 97 -6.39 -0.76 4.40
C MET A 97 -7.66 -1.60 4.62
N GLY A 98 -7.58 -2.66 5.43
CA GLY A 98 -8.73 -3.46 5.83
C GLY A 98 -9.75 -2.66 6.64
N PHE A 99 -9.28 -1.81 7.56
CA PHE A 99 -10.15 -0.89 8.31
C PHE A 99 -10.86 0.11 7.39
N LEU A 100 -10.13 0.76 6.49
CA LEU A 100 -10.71 1.70 5.52
C LEU A 100 -11.77 1.02 4.65
N TRP A 101 -11.49 -0.18 4.13
CA TRP A 101 -12.46 -0.97 3.37
C TRP A 101 -13.69 -1.34 4.19
N SER A 102 -13.55 -1.60 5.49
CA SER A 102 -14.67 -1.90 6.37
C SER A 102 -15.60 -0.71 6.63
N VAL A 103 -15.12 0.52 6.43
CA VAL A 103 -15.89 1.75 6.61
C VAL A 103 -16.49 2.25 5.30
N ILE A 104 -15.77 2.12 4.18
CA ILE A 104 -16.23 2.60 2.86
C ILE A 104 -17.38 1.74 2.30
N GLY A 105 -17.50 0.48 2.74
CA GLY A 105 -18.55 -0.45 2.27
C GLY A 105 -19.96 -0.20 2.83
N GLU A 106 -20.21 0.94 3.49
CA GLU A 106 -21.55 1.37 3.98
C GLU A 106 -22.31 2.23 2.96
#